data_AF-A0A1Y5D2U1-F1
#
_entry.id   AF-A0A1Y5D2U1-F1
#
_cell.length_a   1.000
_cell.length_b   1.000
_cell.length_c   1.000
_cell.angle_alpha   90.00
_cell.angle_beta   90.00
_cell.angle_gamma   90.00
#
_symmetry.space_group_name_H-M   'P 1'
#
loop_
_entity.id
_entity.type
_entity.pdbx_description
1 polymer ?
#
loop_
_entity_poly.entity_id
_entity_poly.type
_entity_poly.pdbx_seq_one_letter_code
_entity_poly.pdbx_strand_id
1 'polypeptide(L)'
;MSNILLAELSNMPANSKSTVMLKEYLSKLLKEGWKLPEGNSKEGVDITALTNSAGLGRQAFYPDRGAAETITMYQWAVKKIGIETIIEREERALNSDTTDAEILKTMLKESERKLGDKGKEVLKLQAHNRNLVKQLKKRNDEIEQMNSVNTARLDGYEVIIPWINE
;
A
#
# COMPACT_ATOMS: atom_id res chain seq x y z
N MET A 1 11.70 -8.90 -27.19
CA MET A 1 10.27 -9.05 -26.87
C MET A 1 9.44 -7.85 -27.35
N SER A 2 9.85 -6.61 -27.03
CA SER A 2 9.14 -5.38 -27.44
C SER A 2 8.90 -5.25 -28.97
N ASN A 3 9.87 -5.57 -29.83
CA ASN A 3 9.69 -5.47 -31.30
C ASN A 3 8.62 -6.40 -31.88
N ILE A 4 8.42 -7.59 -31.30
CA ILE A 4 7.38 -8.53 -31.73
C ILE A 4 6.01 -8.01 -31.31
N LEU A 5 5.89 -7.52 -30.07
CA LEU A 5 4.65 -6.93 -29.56
C LEU A 5 4.27 -5.63 -30.29
N LEU A 6 5.26 -4.81 -30.67
CA LEU A 6 5.05 -3.62 -31.49
C LEU A 6 4.54 -3.96 -32.89
N ALA A 7 5.07 -5.02 -33.51
CA ALA A 7 4.57 -5.50 -34.79
C ALA A 7 3.14 -6.06 -34.67
N GLU A 8 2.85 -6.85 -33.64
CA GLU A 8 1.49 -7.35 -33.35
C GLU A 8 0.50 -6.19 -33.16
N LEU A 9 0.83 -5.20 -32.31
CA LEU A 9 0.00 -4.03 -32.07
C LEU A 9 -0.20 -3.20 -33.33
N SER A 10 0.85 -3.03 -34.15
CA SER A 10 0.78 -2.28 -35.41
C SER A 10 -0.18 -2.91 -36.42
N ASN A 11 -0.26 -4.24 -36.42
CA ASN A 11 -1.17 -4.99 -37.31
C ASN A 11 -2.63 -5.01 -36.82
N MET A 12 -2.91 -4.54 -35.59
CA MET A 12 -4.29 -4.49 -35.10
C MET A 12 -5.09 -3.37 -35.79
N PRO A 13 -6.37 -3.65 -36.17
CA PRO A 13 -7.25 -2.64 -36.74
C PRO A 13 -7.52 -1.54 -35.72
N ALA A 14 -7.56 -0.29 -36.19
CA ALA A 14 -7.82 0.89 -35.38
C ALA A 14 -8.77 1.84 -36.13
N ASN A 15 -10.04 1.48 -36.18
CA ASN A 15 -11.04 2.17 -36.98
C ASN A 15 -11.75 3.28 -36.20
N SER A 16 -11.80 3.17 -34.86
CA SER A 16 -12.37 4.21 -34.00
C SER A 16 -11.30 5.15 -33.45
N LYS A 17 -11.66 6.41 -33.20
CA LYS A 17 -10.77 7.39 -32.54
C LYS A 17 -10.20 6.84 -31.22
N SER A 18 -11.04 6.16 -30.44
CA SER A 18 -10.62 5.54 -29.18
C SER A 18 -9.59 4.42 -29.39
N THR A 19 -9.74 3.61 -30.44
CA THR A 19 -8.79 2.55 -30.78
C THR A 19 -7.44 3.14 -31.22
N VAL A 20 -7.45 4.22 -31.99
CA VAL A 20 -6.23 4.92 -32.43
C VAL A 20 -5.46 5.48 -31.24
N MET A 21 -6.15 6.20 -30.33
CA MET A 21 -5.51 6.76 -29.14
C MET A 21 -4.95 5.68 -28.21
N LEU A 22 -5.67 4.57 -28.03
CA LEU A 22 -5.17 3.42 -27.27
C LEU A 22 -3.91 2.82 -27.92
N LYS A 23 -3.93 2.66 -29.25
CA LYS A 23 -2.80 2.11 -30.01
C LYS A 23 -1.56 2.98 -29.91
N GLU A 24 -1.70 4.30 -29.99
CA GLU A 24 -0.60 5.25 -29.82
C GLU A 24 0.00 5.16 -28.42
N TYR A 25 -0.85 5.16 -27.39
CA TYR A 25 -0.43 4.99 -26.01
C TYR A 25 0.35 3.68 -25.77
N LEU A 26 -0.23 2.55 -26.19
CA LEU A 26 0.40 1.23 -26.04
C LEU A 26 1.70 1.13 -26.84
N SER A 27 1.79 1.77 -28.01
CA SER A 27 3.01 1.81 -28.81
C SER A 27 4.12 2.59 -28.11
N LYS A 28 3.79 3.72 -27.48
CA LYS A 28 4.75 4.49 -26.68
C LYS A 28 5.23 3.67 -25.47
N LEU A 29 4.28 3.08 -24.75
CA LEU A 29 4.52 2.24 -23.58
C LEU A 29 5.47 1.06 -23.90
N LEU A 30 5.25 0.38 -25.03
CA LEU A 30 6.13 -0.70 -25.49
C LEU A 30 7.53 -0.22 -25.91
N LYS A 31 7.65 0.95 -26.54
CA LYS A 31 8.94 1.55 -26.92
C LYS A 31 9.78 1.92 -25.70
N GLU A 32 9.12 2.41 -24.66
CA GLU A 32 9.74 2.77 -23.38
C GLU A 32 9.99 1.54 -22.49
N GLY A 33 9.50 0.36 -22.89
CA GLY A 33 9.67 -0.89 -22.16
C GLY A 33 8.82 -0.99 -20.90
N TRP A 34 7.74 -0.20 -20.82
CA TRP A 34 6.88 -0.09 -19.65
C TRP A 34 5.75 -1.11 -19.68
N LYS A 35 5.06 -1.28 -18.54
CA LYS A 35 3.91 -2.16 -18.37
C LYS A 35 2.62 -1.35 -18.13
N LEU A 36 1.46 -2.01 -18.10
CA LEU A 36 0.18 -1.34 -17.81
C LEU A 36 0.11 -0.91 -16.34
N PRO A 37 -0.61 0.19 -16.03
CA PRO A 37 -0.75 0.66 -14.66
C PRO A 37 -1.60 -0.31 -13.82
N GLU A 38 -1.15 -0.66 -12.62
CA GLU A 38 -1.87 -1.53 -11.68
C GLU A 38 -3.04 -0.82 -11.02
N GLY A 39 -4.17 -1.52 -10.87
CA GLY A 39 -5.34 -1.03 -10.15
C GLY A 39 -6.38 -2.10 -9.83
N ASN A 40 -7.48 -1.68 -9.22
CA ASN A 40 -8.48 -2.58 -8.62
C ASN A 40 -9.52 -3.13 -9.62
N SER A 41 -9.24 -3.11 -10.92
CA SER A 41 -10.14 -3.75 -11.89
C SER A 41 -10.03 -5.27 -11.82
N LYS A 42 -10.99 -5.97 -12.44
CA LYS A 42 -10.96 -7.44 -12.54
C LYS A 42 -9.69 -7.94 -13.22
N GLU A 43 -9.17 -7.16 -14.16
CA GLU A 43 -7.97 -7.41 -14.92
C GLU A 43 -6.70 -6.91 -14.23
N GLY A 44 -6.81 -6.31 -13.03
CA GLY A 44 -5.69 -5.77 -12.26
C GLY A 44 -5.10 -4.46 -12.80
N VAL A 45 -5.74 -3.84 -13.80
CA VAL A 45 -5.31 -2.57 -14.41
C VAL A 45 -6.04 -1.38 -13.80
N ASP A 46 -5.34 -0.27 -13.56
CA ASP A 46 -5.96 1.01 -13.24
C ASP A 46 -6.53 1.64 -14.50
N ILE A 47 -7.81 1.38 -14.73
CA ILE A 47 -8.57 1.93 -15.84
C ILE A 47 -8.55 3.47 -15.81
N THR A 48 -8.50 4.10 -14.63
CA THR A 48 -8.52 5.57 -14.51
C THR A 48 -7.20 6.17 -14.98
N ALA A 49 -6.08 5.63 -14.50
CA ALA A 49 -4.76 6.03 -14.98
C ALA A 49 -4.60 5.77 -16.48
N LEU A 50 -5.05 4.59 -16.96
CA LEU A 50 -5.04 4.25 -18.38
C LEU A 50 -5.87 5.25 -19.21
N THR A 51 -7.05 5.62 -18.75
CA THR A 51 -7.92 6.59 -19.45
C THR A 51 -7.31 7.98 -19.51
N ASN A 52 -6.67 8.43 -18.43
CA ASN A 52 -6.04 9.74 -18.38
C ASN A 52 -4.82 9.78 -19.32
N SER A 53 -3.95 8.77 -19.26
CA SER A 53 -2.73 8.71 -20.07
C SER A 53 -2.99 8.46 -21.55
N ALA A 54 -4.03 7.70 -21.88
CA ALA A 54 -4.42 7.46 -23.27
C ALA A 54 -5.40 8.52 -23.82
N GLY A 55 -5.86 9.48 -23.01
CA GLY A 55 -6.84 10.48 -23.41
C GLY A 55 -8.22 9.90 -23.77
N LEU A 56 -8.61 8.81 -23.12
CA LEU A 56 -9.83 8.05 -23.39
C LEU A 56 -10.90 8.29 -22.33
N GLY A 57 -12.17 8.15 -22.71
CA GLY A 57 -13.26 8.08 -21.75
C GLY A 57 -13.29 6.72 -21.05
N ARG A 58 -13.57 6.69 -19.75
CA ARG A 58 -13.67 5.45 -18.94
C ARG A 58 -14.62 4.40 -19.53
N GLN A 59 -15.66 4.85 -20.25
CA GLN A 59 -16.64 3.98 -20.92
C GLN A 59 -16.05 3.13 -22.05
N ALA A 60 -14.91 3.53 -22.63
CA ALA A 60 -14.30 2.85 -23.77
C ALA A 60 -13.80 1.43 -23.47
N PHE A 61 -13.62 1.09 -22.18
CA PHE A 61 -13.10 -0.19 -21.71
C PHE A 61 -14.19 -1.13 -21.16
N TYR A 62 -15.44 -0.69 -21.11
CA TYR A 62 -16.54 -1.53 -20.65
C TYR A 62 -17.16 -2.31 -21.84
N PRO A 63 -17.35 -3.64 -21.72
CA PRO A 63 -17.85 -4.48 -22.83
C PRO A 63 -19.18 -4.03 -23.45
N ASP A 64 -20.05 -3.40 -22.65
CA ASP A 64 -21.37 -2.93 -23.03
C ASP A 64 -21.38 -1.54 -23.70
N ARG A 65 -20.26 -0.80 -23.65
CA ARG A 65 -20.18 0.61 -24.12
C ARG A 65 -18.99 0.92 -25.02
N GLY A 66 -17.93 0.15 -24.93
CA GLY A 66 -16.71 0.31 -25.71
C GLY A 66 -16.88 -0.22 -27.13
N ALA A 67 -16.10 0.34 -28.07
CA ALA A 67 -15.93 -0.28 -29.37
C ALA A 67 -15.24 -1.64 -29.21
N ALA A 68 -15.74 -2.66 -29.91
CA ALA A 68 -15.22 -4.02 -29.83
C ALA A 68 -13.70 -4.09 -30.08
N GLU A 69 -13.19 -3.28 -31.00
CA GLU A 69 -11.75 -3.16 -31.29
C GLU A 69 -10.94 -2.65 -30.09
N THR A 70 -11.43 -1.60 -29.42
CA THR A 70 -10.78 -1.04 -28.23
C THR A 70 -10.71 -2.06 -27.11
N ILE A 71 -11.81 -2.79 -26.88
CA ILE A 71 -11.86 -3.86 -25.87
C ILE A 71 -10.89 -4.99 -26.22
N THR A 72 -10.85 -5.39 -27.49
CA THR A 72 -9.94 -6.45 -27.96
C THR A 72 -8.48 -6.05 -27.78
N MET A 73 -8.12 -4.81 -28.14
CA MET A 73 -6.77 -4.27 -27.96
C MET A 73 -6.40 -4.15 -26.48
N TYR A 74 -7.33 -3.73 -25.64
CA TYR A 74 -7.14 -3.69 -24.19
C TYR A 74 -6.88 -5.10 -23.61
N GLN A 75 -7.69 -6.08 -23.97
CA GLN A 75 -7.50 -7.47 -23.51
C GLN A 75 -6.17 -8.06 -23.98
N TRP A 76 -5.75 -7.76 -25.22
CA TRP A 76 -4.42 -8.13 -25.69
C TRP A 76 -3.32 -7.47 -24.85
N ALA A 77 -3.45 -6.18 -24.54
CA ALA A 77 -2.48 -5.45 -23.73
C ALA A 77 -2.34 -6.06 -22.33
N VAL A 78 -3.46 -6.36 -21.66
CA VAL A 78 -3.48 -7.05 -20.36
C VAL A 78 -2.71 -8.37 -20.43
N LYS A 79 -2.94 -9.16 -21.48
CA LYS A 79 -2.33 -10.48 -21.64
C LYS A 79 -0.85 -10.44 -21.99
N LYS A 80 -0.41 -9.45 -22.77
CA LYS A 80 0.91 -9.45 -23.42
C LYS A 80 1.90 -8.46 -22.81
N ILE A 81 1.40 -7.32 -22.33
CA ILE A 81 2.21 -6.27 -21.70
C ILE A 81 2.28 -6.51 -20.19
N GLY A 82 1.19 -7.02 -19.60
CA GLY A 82 1.10 -7.27 -18.17
C GLY A 82 1.03 -5.98 -17.36
N ILE A 83 1.08 -6.15 -16.04
CA ILE A 83 0.86 -5.08 -15.06
C ILE A 83 2.19 -4.77 -14.37
N GLU A 84 2.46 -3.49 -14.14
CA GLU A 84 3.58 -3.03 -13.34
C GLU A 84 3.34 -3.29 -11.85
N THR A 85 4.34 -3.82 -11.14
CA THR A 85 4.22 -4.02 -9.69
C THR A 85 4.41 -2.70 -8.93
N ILE A 86 3.82 -2.57 -7.74
CA ILE A 86 4.02 -1.41 -6.85
C ILE A 86 5.50 -1.04 -6.67
N ILE A 87 6.38 -2.04 -6.50
CA ILE A 87 7.83 -1.82 -6.30
C ILE A 87 8.48 -1.21 -7.55
N GLU A 88 8.16 -1.72 -8.74
CA GLU A 88 8.65 -1.19 -10.02
C GLU A 88 8.20 0.28 -10.22
N ARG A 89 6.98 0.61 -9.77
CA ARG A 89 6.41 1.95 -9.87
C ARG A 89 7.08 2.96 -8.94
N GLU A 90 7.36 2.57 -7.70
CA GLU A 90 8.08 3.39 -6.71
C GLU A 90 9.51 3.66 -7.17
N GLU A 91 10.20 2.63 -7.66
CA GLU A 91 11.58 2.74 -8.15
C GLU A 91 11.66 3.64 -9.38
N ARG A 92 10.68 3.59 -10.30
CA ARG A 92 10.62 4.52 -11.45
C ARG A 92 10.31 5.95 -11.01
N ALA A 93 9.37 6.16 -10.10
CA ALA A 93 9.03 7.51 -9.62
C ALA A 93 10.23 8.18 -8.94
N LEU A 94 11.05 7.41 -8.24
CA LEU A 94 12.28 7.87 -7.60
C LEU A 94 13.41 8.14 -8.62
N ASN A 95 13.44 7.42 -9.73
CA ASN A 95 14.50 7.50 -10.75
C ASN A 95 14.11 8.30 -12.02
N SER A 96 12.98 8.98 -12.02
CA SER A 96 12.48 9.76 -13.16
C SER A 96 13.02 11.20 -13.15
N ASP A 97 13.63 11.64 -14.26
CA ASP A 97 14.06 13.02 -14.48
C ASP A 97 12.90 14.01 -14.65
N THR A 98 11.67 13.51 -14.82
CA THR A 98 10.45 14.32 -14.86
C THR A 98 9.59 14.07 -13.63
N THR A 99 9.37 15.14 -12.86
CA THR A 99 8.57 15.12 -11.63
C THR A 99 7.08 15.02 -11.99
N ASP A 100 6.50 13.82 -11.95
CA ASP A 100 5.04 13.69 -11.98
C ASP A 100 4.49 14.03 -10.60
N ALA A 101 4.15 15.31 -10.43
CA ALA A 101 3.68 15.87 -9.18
C ALA A 101 2.39 15.21 -8.66
N GLU A 102 1.55 14.65 -9.54
CA GLU A 102 0.37 13.90 -9.10
C GLU A 102 0.77 12.57 -8.48
N ILE A 103 1.67 11.81 -9.11
CA ILE A 103 2.17 10.54 -8.56
C ILE A 103 2.83 10.78 -7.20
N LEU A 104 3.73 11.76 -7.10
CA LEU A 104 4.40 12.10 -5.83
C LEU A 104 3.42 12.55 -4.75
N LYS A 105 2.38 13.32 -5.11
CA LYS A 105 1.33 13.73 -4.18
C LYS A 105 0.52 12.54 -3.67
N THR A 106 0.31 11.53 -4.51
CA THR A 106 -0.41 10.30 -4.14
C THR A 106 0.44 9.44 -3.19
N MET A 107 1.73 9.27 -3.52
CA MET A 107 2.70 8.56 -2.67
C MET A 107 2.88 9.25 -1.31
N LEU A 108 2.97 10.59 -1.30
CA LEU A 108 3.07 11.36 -0.07
C LEU A 108 1.84 11.14 0.82
N LYS A 109 0.63 11.19 0.24
CA LYS A 109 -0.62 10.99 0.98
C LYS A 109 -0.72 9.58 1.58
N GLU A 110 -0.26 8.56 0.88
CA GLU A 110 -0.20 7.19 1.42
C GLU A 110 0.83 7.06 2.53
N SER A 111 2.00 7.69 2.37
CA SER A 111 3.04 7.72 3.40
C SER A 111 2.56 8.41 4.67
N GLU A 112 1.91 9.58 4.55
CA GLU A 112 1.29 10.30 5.66
C GLU A 112 0.25 9.45 6.40
N ARG A 113 -0.56 8.69 5.67
CA ARG A 113 -1.55 7.78 6.26
C ARG A 113 -0.88 6.65 7.04
N LYS A 114 0.12 5.99 6.45
CA LYS A 114 0.90 4.93 7.12
C LYS A 114 1.60 5.47 8.37
N LEU A 115 2.15 6.68 8.31
CA LEU A 115 2.81 7.34 9.43
C LEU A 115 1.82 7.69 10.55
N GLY A 116 0.63 8.15 10.20
CA GLY A 116 -0.47 8.38 11.15
C GLY A 116 -0.93 7.11 11.86
N ASP A 117 -1.09 6.00 11.13
CA ASP A 117 -1.50 4.72 11.72
C ASP A 117 -0.42 4.14 12.63
N LYS A 118 0.86 4.18 12.22
CA LYS A 118 2.00 3.81 13.09
C LYS A 118 2.11 4.73 14.31
N GLY A 119 1.85 6.02 14.17
CA GLY A 119 1.84 6.97 15.29
C GLY A 119 0.79 6.60 16.35
N LYS A 120 -0.41 6.19 15.93
CA LYS A 120 -1.46 5.69 16.84
C LYS A 120 -1.02 4.42 17.56
N GLU A 121 -0.37 3.50 16.84
CA GLU A 121 0.15 2.26 17.42
C GLU A 121 1.22 2.52 18.49
N VAL A 122 2.17 3.42 18.20
CA VAL A 122 3.19 3.85 19.17
C VAL A 122 2.54 4.43 20.42
N LEU A 123 1.52 5.28 20.28
CA LEU A 123 0.81 5.85 21.44
C LEU A 123 0.10 4.77 22.28
N LYS A 124 -0.52 3.78 21.64
CA LYS A 124 -1.13 2.63 22.34
C LYS A 124 -0.09 1.82 23.10
N LEU A 125 1.05 1.51 22.46
CA LEU A 125 2.15 0.78 23.09
C LEU A 125 2.77 1.56 24.24
N GLN A 126 2.96 2.88 24.09
CA GLN A 126 3.44 3.73 25.19
C GLN A 126 2.48 3.75 26.38
N ALA A 127 1.17 3.85 26.13
CA ALA A 127 0.17 3.78 27.20
C ALA A 127 0.17 2.42 27.90
N HIS A 128 0.27 1.33 27.13
CA HIS A 128 0.37 -0.01 27.67
C HIS A 128 1.64 -0.20 28.52
N ASN A 129 2.80 0.24 28.03
CA ASN A 129 4.06 0.18 28.77
C ASN A 129 4.00 1.00 30.07
N ARG A 130 3.40 2.19 30.06
CA ARG A 130 3.19 2.97 31.29
C ARG A 130 2.34 2.22 32.32
N ASN A 131 1.34 1.46 31.86
CA ASN A 131 0.52 0.64 32.76
C ASN A 131 1.33 -0.54 33.34
N LEU A 132 2.09 -1.25 32.51
CA LEU A 132 2.98 -2.32 32.96
C LEU A 132 4.01 -1.82 33.98
N VAL A 133 4.63 -0.66 33.74
CA VAL A 133 5.57 -0.04 34.69
C VAL A 133 4.89 0.24 36.04
N LYS A 134 3.65 0.73 36.05
CA LYS A 134 2.90 0.94 37.31
C LYS A 134 2.63 -0.38 38.03
N GLN A 135 2.28 -1.42 37.31
CA GLN A 135 2.04 -2.75 37.90
C GLN A 135 3.33 -3.34 38.47
N LEU A 136 4.45 -3.23 37.76
CA LEU A 136 5.77 -3.64 38.26
C LEU A 136 6.15 -2.89 39.53
N LYS A 137 5.95 -1.57 39.56
CA LYS A 137 6.22 -0.78 40.77
C LYS A 137 5.39 -1.27 41.96
N LYS A 138 4.07 -1.46 41.77
CA LYS A 138 3.20 -1.99 42.82
C LYS A 138 3.67 -3.36 43.33
N ARG A 139 4.02 -4.28 42.42
CA ARG A 139 4.54 -5.60 42.80
C ARG A 139 5.88 -5.51 43.54
N ASN A 140 6.75 -4.58 43.15
CA ASN A 140 8.01 -4.38 43.82
C ASN A 140 7.81 -3.84 45.25
N ASP A 141 6.89 -2.89 45.43
CA ASP A 141 6.52 -2.37 46.74
C ASP A 141 5.95 -3.50 47.64
N GLU A 142 5.11 -4.38 47.09
CA GLU A 142 4.59 -5.57 47.80
C GLU A 142 5.71 -6.54 48.24
N ILE A 143 6.71 -6.77 47.39
CA ILE A 143 7.87 -7.63 47.69
C ILE A 143 8.74 -7.01 48.78
N GLU A 144 9.02 -5.70 48.71
CA GLU A 144 9.81 -4.99 49.71
C GLU A 144 9.14 -5.02 51.09
N GLN A 145 7.82 -4.84 51.13
CA GLN A 145 7.03 -5.00 52.36
C GLN A 145 7.13 -6.43 52.90
N MET A 146 6.96 -7.44 52.04
CA MET A 146 7.04 -8.85 52.44
C MET A 146 8.44 -9.21 52.97
N ASN A 147 9.50 -8.73 52.32
CA ASN A 147 10.87 -8.91 52.79
C ASN A 147 11.09 -8.27 54.16
N SER A 148 10.59 -7.05 54.37
CA SER A 148 10.69 -6.34 55.66
C SER A 148 9.98 -7.11 56.78
N VAL A 149 8.78 -7.64 56.51
CA VAL A 149 8.03 -8.51 57.44
C VAL A 149 8.83 -9.77 57.76
N ASN A 150 9.39 -10.43 56.75
CA ASN A 150 10.16 -11.65 56.93
C ASN A 150 11.44 -11.40 57.76
N THR A 151 12.15 -10.30 57.51
CA THR A 151 13.32 -9.90 58.32
C THR A 151 12.92 -9.67 59.77
N ALA A 152 11.87 -8.91 60.04
CA ALA A 152 11.39 -8.67 61.41
C ALA A 152 11.00 -9.96 62.14
N ARG A 153 10.38 -10.92 61.44
CA ARG A 153 10.08 -12.26 61.98
C ARG A 153 11.34 -13.06 62.28
N LEU A 154 12.34 -13.04 61.40
CA LEU A 154 13.63 -13.71 61.61
C LEU A 154 14.40 -13.12 62.81
N ASP A 155 14.27 -11.81 63.03
CA ASP A 155 14.85 -11.10 64.16
C ASP A 155 14.06 -11.31 65.48
N GLY A 156 12.98 -12.11 65.45
CA GLY A 156 12.21 -12.51 66.62
C GLY A 156 11.07 -11.57 67.01
N TYR A 157 10.74 -10.58 66.18
CA TYR A 157 9.60 -9.69 66.42
C TYR A 157 8.28 -10.31 65.95
N GLU A 158 7.23 -10.15 66.75
CA GLU A 158 5.85 -10.45 66.35
C GLU A 158 5.33 -9.34 65.44
N VAL A 159 5.06 -9.65 64.17
CA VAL A 159 4.58 -8.68 63.18
C VAL A 159 3.07 -8.83 62.99
N ILE A 160 2.31 -7.83 63.45
CA ILE A 160 0.85 -7.75 63.27
C ILE A 160 0.56 -7.00 61.96
N ILE A 161 -0.06 -7.68 60.98
CA ILE A 161 -0.45 -7.09 59.69
C ILE A 161 -1.95 -6.74 59.75
N PRO A 162 -2.34 -5.45 59.79
CA PRO A 162 -3.71 -5.03 60.10
C PRO A 162 -4.78 -5.45 59.07
N TRP A 163 -4.40 -5.82 57.85
CA TRP A 163 -5.31 -6.13 56.73
C TRP A 163 -5.34 -7.61 56.34
N ILE A 164 -4.76 -8.51 57.16
CA ILE A 164 -4.89 -9.97 57.00
C ILE A 164 -6.02 -10.54 57.88
N ASN A 165 -6.66 -9.71 58.70
CA ASN A 165 -7.85 -10.11 59.46
C ASN A 165 -9.13 -9.82 58.66
N GLU A 166 -9.40 -10.70 57.68
CA GLU A 166 -10.70 -11.34 57.39
C GLU A 166 -10.54 -12.41 56.30
#